data_AF-A0A965HY34-F1
#
_entry.id   AF-A0A965HY34-F1
#
_cell.length_a   1.000
_cell.length_b   1.000
_cell.length_c   1.000
_cell.angle_alpha   90.00
_cell.angle_beta   90.00
_cell.angle_gamma   90.00
#
_symmetry.space_group_name_H-M   'P 1'
#
loop_
_entity.id
_entity.type
_entity.pdbx_description
1 polymer ?
#
loop_
_entity_poly.entity_id
_entity_poly.type
_entity_poly.pdbx_seq_one_letter_code
_entity_poly.pdbx_strand_id
1 'polypeptide(L)'
;MSNYTPEMVARIRDAAPLNLAKAKDLAADFGNVTYRSVISKAQSIGVEYVKLAPVARKAKADTPTKAEYLSAIRKALALTDRAGDLTKAELSAVLEHIA
;
A
#
# COMPACT_ATOMS: atom_id res chain seq x y z
N MET A 1 -18.68 -4.94 30.70
CA MET A 1 -17.97 -6.23 30.67
C MET A 1 -16.87 -6.16 29.62
N SER A 2 -15.74 -6.85 29.81
CA SER A 2 -14.66 -6.91 28.82
C SER A 2 -15.12 -7.77 27.63
N ASN A 3 -14.96 -7.26 26.40
CA ASN A 3 -15.21 -8.05 25.17
C ASN A 3 -14.16 -9.15 24.93
N TYR A 4 -13.12 -9.21 25.78
CA TYR A 4 -12.05 -10.19 25.73
C TYR A 4 -12.24 -11.26 26.81
N THR A 5 -12.22 -12.52 26.38
CA THR A 5 -12.15 -13.68 27.29
C THR A 5 -10.73 -13.83 27.84
N PRO A 6 -10.54 -14.56 28.96
CA PRO A 6 -9.21 -14.86 29.48
C PRO A 6 -8.29 -15.56 28.47
N GLU A 7 -8.84 -16.46 27.65
CA GLU A 7 -8.10 -17.17 26.60
C GLU A 7 -7.59 -16.23 25.51
N MET A 8 -8.40 -15.24 25.08
CA MET A 8 -7.97 -14.22 24.13
C MET A 8 -6.82 -13.38 24.70
N VAL A 9 -6.89 -13.04 26.00
CA VAL A 9 -5.83 -12.30 26.68
C VAL A 9 -4.54 -13.10 26.76
N ALA A 10 -4.61 -14.41 27.00
CA ALA A 10 -3.44 -15.30 26.97
C ALA A 10 -2.78 -15.30 25.58
N ARG A 11 -3.56 -15.49 24.51
CA ARG A 11 -3.04 -15.44 23.13
C ARG A 11 -2.37 -14.11 22.78
N ILE A 12 -2.92 -12.98 23.26
CA ILE A 12 -2.30 -11.66 23.06
C ILE A 12 -0.94 -11.56 23.76
N ARG A 13 -0.79 -12.16 24.95
CA ARG A 13 0.49 -12.20 25.68
C ARG A 13 1.51 -13.10 24.98
N ASP A 14 1.08 -14.27 24.52
CA ASP A 14 1.94 -15.22 23.80
C ASP A 14 2.44 -14.66 22.47
N ALA A 15 1.68 -13.73 21.86
CA ALA A 15 2.05 -13.05 20.64
C ALA A 15 3.08 -11.91 20.82
N ALA A 16 3.51 -11.60 22.05
CA ALA A 16 4.45 -10.52 22.34
C ALA A 16 5.84 -10.77 21.70
N PRO A 17 6.51 -9.73 21.17
CA PRO A 17 6.01 -8.38 20.92
C PRO A 17 4.98 -8.38 19.79
N LEU A 18 3.91 -7.59 19.96
CA LEU A 18 2.82 -7.48 19.00
C LEU A 18 3.23 -6.56 17.84
N ASN A 19 2.74 -6.83 16.64
CA ASN A 19 2.87 -5.95 15.48
C ASN A 19 1.54 -5.90 14.71
N LEU A 20 1.45 -5.07 13.67
CA LEU A 20 0.20 -4.88 12.92
C LEU A 20 -0.30 -6.18 12.27
N ALA A 21 0.60 -7.04 11.78
CA ALA A 21 0.25 -8.31 11.16
C ALA A 21 -0.36 -9.27 12.20
N LYS A 22 0.36 -9.54 13.29
CA LYS A 22 -0.12 -10.36 14.41
C LYS A 22 -1.45 -9.87 14.98
N ALA A 23 -1.63 -8.55 15.07
CA ALA A 23 -2.88 -7.95 15.55
C ALA A 23 -4.06 -8.19 14.59
N LYS A 24 -3.82 -8.22 13.27
CA LYS A 24 -4.83 -8.57 12.27
C LYS A 24 -5.19 -10.04 12.33
N ASP A 25 -4.20 -10.92 12.46
CA ASP A 25 -4.41 -12.36 12.54
C ASP A 25 -5.22 -12.72 13.78
N LEU A 26 -4.83 -12.19 14.96
CA LEU A 26 -5.59 -12.38 16.20
C LEU A 26 -7.03 -11.84 16.10
N ALA A 27 -7.23 -10.68 15.47
CA ALA A 27 -8.58 -10.15 15.27
C ALA A 27 -9.44 -11.02 14.35
N ALA A 28 -8.84 -11.60 13.30
CA ALA A 28 -9.51 -12.56 12.43
C ALA A 28 -9.89 -13.84 13.20
N ASP A 29 -8.98 -14.36 14.02
CA ASP A 29 -9.21 -15.54 14.86
C ASP A 29 -10.31 -15.30 15.92
N PHE A 30 -10.36 -14.10 16.48
CA PHE A 30 -11.32 -13.72 17.50
C PHE A 30 -12.73 -13.47 16.95
N GLY A 31 -12.84 -12.95 15.73
CA GLY A 31 -14.12 -12.74 15.02
C GLY A 31 -15.06 -11.67 15.62
N ASN A 32 -14.85 -11.25 16.86
CA ASN A 32 -15.70 -10.31 17.59
C ASN A 32 -15.04 -8.95 17.91
N VAL A 33 -13.75 -8.79 17.59
CA VAL A 33 -12.98 -7.57 17.85
C VAL A 33 -12.15 -7.15 16.64
N THR A 34 -11.94 -5.85 16.49
CA THR A 34 -11.10 -5.33 15.41
C THR A 34 -9.61 -5.38 15.80
N TYR A 35 -8.72 -5.41 14.80
CA TYR A 35 -7.27 -5.34 15.04
C TYR A 35 -6.85 -4.12 15.88
N ARG A 36 -7.56 -2.98 15.76
CA ARG A 36 -7.30 -1.77 16.56
C ARG A 36 -7.65 -2.00 18.03
N SER A 37 -8.75 -2.70 18.28
CA SER A 37 -9.15 -3.11 19.62
C SER A 37 -8.12 -4.06 20.23
N VAL A 38 -7.57 -5.00 19.44
CA VAL A 38 -6.54 -5.95 19.90
C VAL A 38 -5.27 -5.21 20.32
N ILE A 39 -4.82 -4.23 19.51
CA ILE A 39 -3.68 -3.38 19.86
C ILE A 39 -3.93 -2.60 21.15
N SER A 40 -5.10 -1.98 21.30
CA SER A 40 -5.47 -1.25 22.52
C SER A 40 -5.49 -2.18 23.74
N LYS A 41 -6.02 -3.39 23.59
CA LYS A 41 -6.04 -4.38 24.66
C LYS A 41 -4.63 -4.81 25.04
N ALA A 42 -3.77 -5.13 24.06
CA ALA A 42 -2.37 -5.49 24.26
C ALA A 42 -1.63 -4.43 25.08
N GLN A 43 -1.78 -3.16 24.70
CA GLN A 43 -1.18 -2.04 25.44
C GLN A 43 -1.71 -1.94 26.88
N SER A 44 -3.02 -2.13 27.09
CA SER A 44 -3.63 -2.08 28.43
C SER A 44 -3.14 -3.19 29.38
N ILE A 45 -2.70 -4.33 28.82
CA ILE A 45 -2.19 -5.47 29.59
C ILE A 45 -0.66 -5.53 29.63
N GLY A 46 0.03 -4.49 29.14
CA GLY A 46 1.48 -4.36 29.17
C GLY A 46 2.24 -5.09 28.05
N VAL A 47 1.55 -5.54 26.99
CA VAL A 47 2.20 -6.14 25.81
C VAL A 47 2.68 -5.02 24.88
N GLU A 48 3.98 -5.05 24.56
CA GLU A 48 4.59 -4.08 23.65
C GLU A 48 4.05 -4.21 22.22
N TYR A 49 3.80 -3.06 21.59
CA TYR A 49 3.41 -2.97 20.18
C TYR A 49 4.51 -2.31 19.34
N VAL A 50 5.14 -3.12 18.49
CA VAL A 50 6.20 -2.70 17.57
C VAL A 50 5.56 -2.33 16.23
N LYS A 51 5.55 -1.03 15.93
CA LYS A 51 5.14 -0.51 14.62
C LYS A 51 6.20 -0.92 13.59
N LEU A 52 5.77 -1.41 12.43
CA LEU A 52 6.69 -1.52 11.29
C LEU A 52 7.27 -0.12 11.03
N ALA A 53 8.60 -0.03 11.02
CA ALA A 53 9.27 1.16 10.58
C ALA A 53 8.78 1.48 9.16
N PRO A 54 8.50 2.76 8.84
CA PRO A 54 8.15 3.14 7.47
C PRO A 54 9.27 2.66 6.55
N VAL A 55 8.94 1.80 5.60
CA VAL A 55 9.89 1.38 4.57
C VAL A 55 10.28 2.63 3.81
N ALA A 56 11.57 2.97 3.82
CA ALA A 56 12.07 4.07 3.01
C ALA A 56 11.61 3.83 1.57
N ARG A 57 10.84 4.78 1.01
CA ARG A 57 10.42 4.70 -0.39
C ARG A 57 11.71 4.58 -1.19
N LYS A 58 11.81 3.51 -2.00
CA LYS A 58 12.90 3.44 -2.99
C LYS A 58 12.89 4.76 -3.76
N ALA A 59 14.07 5.38 -3.89
CA ALA A 59 14.21 6.54 -4.75
C ALA A 59 13.55 6.20 -6.09
N LYS A 60 12.69 7.11 -6.61
CA LYS A 60 12.16 6.94 -7.96
C LYS A 60 13.39 6.70 -8.86
N ALA A 61 13.38 5.60 -9.59
CA ALA A 61 14.40 5.39 -10.60
C ALA A 61 14.45 6.64 -11.47
N ASP A 62 15.65 7.08 -11.84
CA ASP A 62 15.89 8.24 -12.72
C ASP A 62 15.53 7.89 -14.17
N THR A 63 14.36 7.27 -14.33
CA THR A 63 13.78 6.84 -15.59
C THR A 63 12.67 7.82 -15.93
N PRO A 64 12.58 8.25 -17.20
CA PRO A 64 11.54 9.17 -17.60
C PRO A 64 10.16 8.64 -17.24
N THR A 65 9.29 9.51 -16.75
CA THR A 65 7.92 9.12 -16.45
C THR A 65 7.15 8.79 -17.74
N LYS A 66 6.07 8.01 -17.65
CA LYS A 66 5.17 7.78 -18.80
C LYS A 66 4.74 9.11 -19.44
N ALA A 67 4.48 10.13 -18.62
CA ALA A 67 4.09 11.45 -19.10
C ALA A 67 5.20 12.13 -19.93
N GLU A 68 6.46 12.00 -19.50
CA GLU A 68 7.62 12.52 -20.25
C GLU A 68 7.81 11.79 -21.57
N TYR A 69 7.68 10.45 -21.59
CA TYR A 69 7.70 9.68 -22.84
C TYR A 69 6.58 10.13 -23.79
N LEU A 70 5.36 10.30 -23.30
CA LEU A 70 4.23 10.75 -24.12
C LEU A 70 4.43 12.16 -24.66
N SER A 71 4.98 13.08 -23.87
CA SER A 71 5.33 14.43 -24.32
C SER A 71 6.42 14.39 -25.40
N ALA A 72 7.46 13.58 -25.22
CA ALA A 72 8.53 13.40 -26.20
C ALA A 72 8.01 12.83 -27.52
N ILE A 73 7.14 11.81 -27.48
CA ILE A 73 6.50 11.23 -28.67
C ILE A 73 5.68 12.28 -29.42
N ARG A 74 4.85 13.06 -28.70
CA ARG A 74 4.05 14.13 -29.33
C ARG A 74 4.91 15.18 -30.00
N LYS A 75 6.00 15.61 -29.34
CA LYS A 75 6.95 16.55 -29.92
C LYS A 75 7.64 15.97 -31.17
N ALA A 76 8.06 14.71 -31.12
CA ALA A 76 8.74 14.06 -32.24
C ALA A 76 7.83 13.91 -33.48
N LEU A 77 6.54 13.66 -33.26
CA LEU A 77 5.54 13.48 -34.33
C LEU A 77 4.76 14.76 -34.66
N ALA A 78 5.18 15.91 -34.12
CA ALA A 78 4.48 17.19 -34.29
C ALA A 78 2.95 17.12 -33.98
N LEU A 79 2.58 16.30 -32.99
CA LEU A 79 1.20 16.14 -32.54
C LEU A 79 0.78 17.29 -31.61
N THR A 80 -0.52 17.43 -31.40
CA THR A 80 -1.08 18.44 -30.50
C THR A 80 -0.59 18.25 -29.06
N ASP A 81 -0.15 19.34 -28.43
CA ASP A 81 0.30 19.30 -27.05
C ASP A 81 -0.91 19.15 -26.12
N ARG A 82 -0.94 18.05 -25.37
CA ARG A 82 -2.01 17.73 -24.43
C ARG A 82 -1.56 16.72 -23.38
N ALA A 83 -2.28 16.70 -22.27
CA ALA A 83 -2.14 15.70 -21.23
C ALA A 83 -2.91 14.41 -21.56
N GLY A 84 -2.59 13.33 -20.85
CA GLY A 84 -3.26 12.03 -20.96
C GLY A 84 -2.61 11.07 -21.96
N ASP A 85 -3.27 9.93 -22.19
CA ASP A 85 -2.81 8.86 -23.09
C ASP A 85 -2.96 9.24 -24.58
N LEU A 86 -2.24 8.56 -25.47
CA LEU A 86 -2.37 8.77 -26.92
C LEU A 86 -3.77 8.38 -27.41
N THR A 87 -4.35 9.17 -28.30
CA THR A 87 -5.62 8.81 -28.95
C THR A 87 -5.37 7.78 -30.05
N LYS A 88 -6.44 7.15 -30.55
CA LYS A 88 -6.35 6.25 -31.71
C LYS A 88 -5.70 6.92 -32.93
N ALA A 89 -6.01 8.19 -33.19
CA ALA A 89 -5.43 8.95 -34.31
C ALA A 89 -3.92 9.19 -34.11
N GLU A 90 -3.49 9.52 -32.89
CA GLU A 90 -2.08 9.70 -32.58
C GLU A 90 -1.31 8.37 -32.64
N LEU A 91 -1.94 7.26 -32.24
CA LEU A 91 -1.35 5.93 -32.39
C LEU A 91 -1.20 5.52 -33.86
N SER A 92 -2.13 5.90 -34.73
CA SER A 92 -1.97 5.72 -36.18
C SER A 92 -0.75 6.49 -36.70
N ALA A 93 -0.55 7.74 -36.27
CA ALA A 93 0.62 8.53 -36.66
C ALA A 93 1.94 7.92 -36.15
N VAL A 94 1.94 7.33 -34.94
CA VAL A 94 3.10 6.56 -34.45
C VAL A 94 3.37 5.36 -35.37
N LEU A 95 2.32 4.62 -35.74
CA LEU A 95 2.45 3.43 -36.59
C LEU A 95 3.00 3.78 -37.98
N GLU A 96 2.52 4.86 -38.59
CA GLU A 96 3.03 5.38 -39.87
C GLU A 96 4.51 5.81 -39.81
N HIS A 97 5.00 6.22 -38.64
CA HIS A 97 6.38 6.68 -38.49
C HIS A 97 7.39 5.54 -38.24
N ILE A 98 6.91 4.36 -37.80
CA ILE A 98 7.76 3.20 -37.50
C ILE A 98 7.61 2.05 -38.51
N ALA A 99 6.62 2.14 -39.41
CA ALA A 99 6.41 1.22 -40.54
C ALA A 99 7.25 1.66 -41.75
#